data_AF-A0AAW8I348-F1
#
_entry.id   AF-A0AAW8I348-F1
#
_cell.length_a   1.000
_cell.length_b   1.000
_cell.length_c   1.000
_cell.angle_alpha   90.00
_cell.angle_beta   90.00
_cell.angle_gamma   90.00
#
_symmetry.space_group_name_H-M   'P 1'
#
loop_
_entity.id
_entity.type
_entity.pdbx_description
1 polymer ?
#
loop_
_entity_poly.entity_id
_entity_poly.type
_entity_poly.pdbx_seq_one_letter_code
_entity_poly.pdbx_strand_id
1 'polypeptide(L)'
;MSFVIATPEMLTTAATDLAKIGSTITAANTAAAAVAKVLPASADEVSVAVAALFGTHAQEYQTVSAQVATFHDRFVQTLSAAASSYVAAEAVNVEQSLLAAVNAPTQALFGRPLIGNGADGSPGTGQAGGPGGILYGNGGNGGSGAPGQRGGAGGAAGLIGNGGNGGAGGVGTTGGAGGHGGAGGWLYGNGGAGGFGGAGAVGGNGGAGGTAGLFGVGGAGGAGGNGIAGVTGTSASTPGGSGTAGGAGGIGGNGGALSLIHIS
;
A
#
# COMPACT_ATOMS: atom_id res chain seq x y z
N MET A 1 24.04 3.28 12.64
CA MET A 1 22.91 4.23 12.47
C MET A 1 22.46 4.62 13.86
N SER A 2 22.46 5.93 14.18
CA SER A 2 22.03 6.43 15.49
C SER A 2 20.51 6.29 15.59
N PHE A 3 20.02 5.55 16.58
CA PHE A 3 18.60 5.50 16.88
C PHE A 3 18.22 6.79 17.62
N VAL A 4 17.40 7.63 17.00
CA VAL A 4 16.76 8.74 17.69
C VAL A 4 15.63 8.15 18.53
N ILE A 5 15.86 8.01 19.83
CA ILE A 5 14.79 7.71 20.80
C ILE A 5 14.04 9.03 21.01
N ALA A 6 12.95 9.24 20.26
CA ALA A 6 11.93 10.17 20.72
C ALA A 6 11.30 9.55 21.97
N THR A 7 10.98 10.35 22.99
CA THR A 7 10.16 9.91 24.12
C THR A 7 8.74 10.44 23.88
N PRO A 8 7.83 9.67 23.24
CA PRO A 8 6.51 10.15 22.89
C PRO A 8 5.71 10.62 24.11
N GLU A 9 6.02 10.09 25.29
CA GLU A 9 5.46 10.48 26.58
C GLU A 9 5.84 11.92 26.97
N MET A 10 7.04 12.38 26.65
CA MET A 10 7.44 13.77 26.90
C MET A 10 6.75 14.75 25.96
N LEU A 11 6.54 14.37 24.70
CA LEU A 11 5.86 15.22 23.71
C LEU A 11 4.36 15.38 24.02
N THR A 12 3.70 14.31 24.45
CA THR A 12 2.29 14.34 24.87
C THR A 12 2.11 15.16 26.16
N THR A 13 3.04 15.04 27.11
CA THR A 13 3.07 15.89 28.31
C THR A 13 3.26 17.36 27.95
N ALA A 14 4.23 17.67 27.08
CA ALA A 14 4.49 19.04 26.62
C ALA A 14 3.29 19.66 25.89
N ALA A 15 2.60 18.91 25.03
CA ALA A 15 1.38 19.38 24.35
C ALA A 15 0.26 19.72 25.35
N THR A 16 0.11 18.91 26.41
CA THR A 16 -0.87 19.15 27.48
C THR A 16 -0.55 20.42 28.26
N ASP A 17 0.71 20.63 28.61
CA ASP A 17 1.13 21.83 29.33
C ASP A 17 1.04 23.09 28.48
N LEU A 18 1.34 23.00 27.18
CA LEU A 18 1.13 24.09 26.23
C LEU A 18 -0.36 24.44 26.08
N ALA A 19 -1.26 23.45 26.05
CA ALA A 19 -2.70 23.72 26.03
C ALA A 19 -3.16 24.49 27.30
N LYS A 20 -2.63 24.13 28.48
CA LYS A 20 -2.89 24.88 29.72
C LYS A 20 -2.37 26.32 29.64
N ILE A 21 -1.16 26.52 29.13
CA ILE A 21 -0.58 27.87 28.92
C ILE A 21 -1.44 28.70 27.95
N GLY A 22 -1.89 28.10 26.85
CA GLY A 22 -2.78 28.77 25.90
C GLY A 22 -4.12 29.20 26.53
N SER A 23 -4.68 28.32 27.38
CA SER A 23 -5.90 28.62 28.14
C SER A 23 -5.70 29.77 29.13
N THR A 24 -4.61 29.79 29.90
CA THR A 24 -4.33 30.86 30.87
C THR A 24 -4.08 32.20 30.18
N ILE A 25 -3.37 32.21 29.05
CA ILE A 25 -3.14 33.41 28.23
C ILE A 25 -4.45 33.94 27.66
N THR A 26 -5.31 33.08 27.11
CA THR A 26 -6.62 33.49 26.58
C THR A 26 -7.52 34.07 27.68
N ALA A 27 -7.52 33.48 28.87
CA ALA A 27 -8.24 34.01 30.02
C ALA A 27 -7.72 35.39 30.45
N ALA A 28 -6.39 35.57 30.50
CA ALA A 28 -5.76 36.85 30.82
C ALA A 28 -6.08 37.93 29.76
N ASN A 29 -6.02 37.58 28.47
CA ASN A 29 -6.39 38.49 27.37
C ASN A 29 -7.86 38.91 27.45
N THR A 30 -8.75 38.00 27.82
CA THR A 30 -10.18 38.29 28.01
C THR A 30 -10.39 39.27 29.18
N ALA A 31 -9.69 39.06 30.30
CA ALA A 31 -9.76 39.98 31.45
C ALA A 31 -9.22 41.38 31.09
N ALA A 32 -8.19 41.47 30.25
CA ALA A 32 -7.60 42.72 29.79
C ALA A 32 -8.50 43.51 28.81
N ALA A 33 -9.60 42.94 28.31
CA ALA A 33 -10.52 43.63 27.40
C ALA A 33 -11.15 44.90 27.99
N ALA A 34 -11.19 45.03 29.33
CA ALA A 34 -11.67 46.23 30.00
C ALA A 34 -10.84 47.49 29.69
N VAL A 35 -9.57 47.34 29.31
CA VAL A 35 -8.67 48.47 28.97
C VAL A 35 -9.16 49.22 27.72
N ALA A 36 -9.94 48.57 26.84
CA ALA A 36 -10.56 49.25 25.71
C ALA A 36 -11.71 50.20 26.08
N LYS A 37 -12.13 50.22 27.36
CA LYS A 37 -13.25 51.02 27.88
C LYS A 37 -12.79 52.17 28.79
N VAL A 38 -11.52 52.55 28.73
CA VAL A 38 -10.97 53.65 29.52
C VAL A 38 -11.66 54.96 29.14
N LEU A 39 -12.18 55.66 30.16
CA LEU A 39 -12.83 56.96 30.02
C LEU A 39 -11.79 58.09 30.10
N PRO A 40 -12.02 59.23 29.43
CA PRO A 40 -11.15 60.39 29.56
C PRO A 40 -11.17 60.95 30.98
N ALA A 41 -10.02 61.41 31.48
CA ALA A 41 -9.87 61.94 32.83
C ALA A 41 -10.63 63.27 33.05
N SER A 42 -10.77 64.07 31.98
CA SER A 42 -11.55 65.30 31.91
C SER A 42 -12.11 65.51 30.50
N ALA A 43 -13.00 66.49 30.33
CA ALA A 43 -13.65 66.79 29.05
C ALA A 43 -12.76 67.52 28.03
N ASP A 44 -11.48 67.75 28.35
CA ASP A 44 -10.54 68.41 27.46
C ASP A 44 -10.12 67.48 26.31
N GLU A 45 -9.74 68.10 25.19
CA GLU A 45 -9.40 67.42 23.96
C GLU A 45 -8.18 66.49 24.12
N VAL A 46 -7.25 66.80 25.03
CA VAL A 46 -6.06 65.97 25.28
C VAL A 46 -6.45 64.70 26.02
N SER A 47 -7.26 64.79 27.09
CA SER A 47 -7.78 63.62 27.80
C SER A 47 -8.63 62.72 26.92
N VAL A 48 -9.47 63.30 26.06
CA VAL A 48 -10.27 62.55 25.07
C VAL A 48 -9.36 61.84 24.06
N ALA A 49 -8.35 62.53 23.52
CA ALA A 49 -7.41 61.95 22.57
C ALA A 49 -6.57 60.81 23.17
N VAL A 50 -6.11 60.96 24.43
CA VAL A 50 -5.34 59.93 25.13
C VAL A 50 -6.21 58.69 25.41
N ALA A 51 -7.46 58.86 25.86
CA ALA A 51 -8.38 57.73 26.05
C ALA A 51 -8.67 57.00 24.73
N ALA A 52 -8.85 57.74 23.63
CA ALA A 52 -9.05 57.17 22.30
C ALA A 52 -7.82 56.40 21.79
N LEU A 53 -6.59 56.89 22.06
CA LEU A 53 -5.36 56.19 21.72
C LEU A 53 -5.26 54.84 22.44
N PHE A 54 -5.48 54.82 23.76
CA PHE A 54 -5.48 53.58 24.54
C PHE A 54 -6.59 52.62 24.12
N GLY A 55 -7.78 53.13 23.81
CA GLY A 55 -8.89 52.34 23.28
C GLY A 55 -8.54 51.66 21.96
N THR A 56 -7.93 52.39 21.04
CA THR A 56 -7.51 51.86 19.73
C THR A 56 -6.42 50.79 19.89
N HIS A 57 -5.38 51.09 20.68
CA HIS A 57 -4.30 50.13 20.96
C HIS A 57 -4.81 48.85 21.63
N ALA A 58 -5.76 48.96 22.56
CA ALA A 58 -6.37 47.79 23.21
C ALA A 58 -7.15 46.92 22.22
N GLN A 59 -7.85 47.51 21.23
CA GLN A 59 -8.56 46.75 20.19
C GLN A 59 -7.60 46.04 19.23
N GLU A 60 -6.51 46.70 18.84
CA GLU A 60 -5.44 46.08 18.04
C GLU A 60 -4.80 44.92 18.80
N TYR A 61 -4.51 45.11 20.09
CA TYR A 61 -3.98 44.06 20.95
C TYR A 61 -4.92 42.84 21.03
N GLN A 62 -6.24 43.05 21.18
CA GLN A 62 -7.23 41.95 21.18
C GLN A 62 -7.29 41.22 19.84
N THR A 63 -7.12 41.93 18.73
CA THR A 63 -7.09 41.32 17.40
C THR A 63 -5.85 40.42 17.23
N VAL A 64 -4.68 40.92 17.64
CA VAL A 64 -3.43 40.16 17.58
C VAL A 64 -3.47 38.97 18.55
N SER A 65 -4.00 39.14 19.75
CA SER A 65 -4.07 38.07 20.75
C SER A 65 -4.96 36.90 20.28
N ALA A 66 -6.04 37.17 19.56
CA ALA A 66 -6.88 36.15 18.94
C ALA A 66 -6.16 35.39 17.81
N GLN A 67 -5.36 36.08 17.00
CA GLN A 67 -4.53 35.45 15.97
C GLN A 67 -3.47 34.54 16.59
N VAL A 68 -2.82 34.99 17.66
CA VAL A 68 -1.83 34.20 18.42
C VAL A 68 -2.47 32.97 19.05
N ALA A 69 -3.66 33.09 19.64
CA ALA A 69 -4.40 31.94 20.19
C ALA A 69 -4.69 30.88 19.10
N THR A 70 -5.14 31.31 17.92
CA THR A 70 -5.39 30.39 16.78
C THR A 70 -4.10 29.71 16.30
N PHE A 71 -2.99 30.44 16.26
CA PHE A 71 -1.68 29.86 15.93
C PHE A 71 -1.25 28.84 16.97
N HIS A 72 -1.40 29.17 18.26
CA HIS A 72 -1.06 28.30 19.38
C HIS A 72 -1.86 26.99 19.34
N ASP A 73 -3.17 27.06 19.08
CA ASP A 73 -4.02 25.88 18.94
C ASP A 73 -3.53 24.96 17.82
N ARG A 74 -3.20 25.54 16.65
CA ARG A 74 -2.62 24.78 15.53
C ARG A 74 -1.27 24.17 15.87
N PHE A 75 -0.43 24.88 16.61
CA PHE A 75 0.87 24.38 17.06
C PHE A 75 0.71 23.16 17.98
N VAL A 76 -0.15 23.26 19.00
CA VAL A 76 -0.44 22.15 19.92
C VAL A 76 -1.02 20.96 19.17
N GLN A 77 -1.97 21.19 18.26
CA GLN A 77 -2.57 20.13 17.45
C GLN A 77 -1.53 19.40 16.59
N THR A 78 -0.62 20.15 15.96
CA THR A 78 0.45 19.58 15.14
C THR A 78 1.44 18.77 15.97
N LEU A 79 1.79 19.27 17.17
CA LEU A 79 2.67 18.58 18.11
C LEU A 79 2.09 17.24 18.58
N SER A 80 0.80 17.19 18.92
CA SER A 80 0.10 15.96 19.31
C SER A 80 0.02 14.94 18.16
N ALA A 81 -0.21 15.41 16.93
CA ALA A 81 -0.22 14.55 15.73
C ALA A 81 1.16 13.95 15.44
N ALA A 82 2.23 14.74 15.63
CA ALA A 82 3.61 14.26 15.48
C ALA A 82 3.93 13.17 16.51
N ALA A 83 3.58 13.38 17.79
CA ALA A 83 3.78 12.38 18.84
C ALA A 83 3.07 11.04 18.53
N SER A 84 1.84 11.11 18.03
CA SER A 84 1.07 9.93 17.62
C SER A 84 1.72 9.18 16.45
N SER A 85 2.32 9.92 15.50
CA SER A 85 3.04 9.33 14.36
C SER A 85 4.28 8.56 14.81
N TYR A 86 5.01 9.04 15.84
CA TYR A 86 6.16 8.32 16.41
C TYR A 86 5.75 7.02 17.10
N VAL A 87 4.68 7.02 17.89
CA VAL A 87 4.15 5.79 18.53
C VAL A 87 3.73 4.76 17.50
N ALA A 88 3.04 5.19 16.42
CA ALA A 88 2.64 4.29 15.35
C ALA A 88 3.85 3.67 14.62
N ALA A 89 4.92 4.44 14.41
CA ALA A 89 6.15 3.93 13.81
C ALA A 89 6.86 2.90 14.71
N GLU A 90 6.89 3.12 16.03
CA GLU A 90 7.44 2.14 16.99
C GLU A 90 6.63 0.85 17.00
N ALA A 91 5.30 0.93 16.98
CA ALA A 91 4.43 -0.25 16.94
C ALA A 91 4.69 -1.13 15.70
N VAL A 92 4.80 -0.52 14.51
CA VAL A 92 5.12 -1.25 13.26
C VAL A 92 6.50 -1.94 13.35
N ASN A 93 7.48 -1.27 13.95
CA ASN A 93 8.82 -1.84 14.09
C ASN A 93 8.88 -3.01 15.10
N VAL A 94 8.07 -2.94 16.17
CA VAL A 94 7.91 -4.03 17.14
C VAL A 94 7.18 -5.22 16.52
N GLU A 95 6.11 -4.99 15.76
CA GLU A 95 5.39 -6.05 15.03
C GLU A 95 6.32 -6.79 14.06
N GLN A 96 7.16 -6.07 13.31
CA GLN A 96 8.12 -6.69 12.40
C GLN A 96 9.20 -7.49 13.13
N SER A 97 9.69 -6.99 14.28
CA SER A 97 10.64 -7.72 15.13
C SER A 97 10.02 -8.98 15.72
N LEU A 98 8.75 -8.92 16.14
CA LEU A 98 8.02 -10.06 16.68
C LEU A 98 7.77 -11.10 15.59
N LEU A 99 7.33 -10.70 14.40
CA LEU A 99 7.18 -11.61 13.26
C LEU A 99 8.51 -12.25 12.86
N ALA A 100 9.60 -11.48 12.87
CA ALA A 100 10.94 -12.01 12.64
C ALA A 100 11.36 -13.02 13.72
N ALA A 101 11.07 -12.74 14.99
CA ALA A 101 11.35 -13.67 16.10
C ALA A 101 10.52 -14.96 16.02
N VAL A 102 9.24 -14.86 15.64
CA VAL A 102 8.35 -16.02 15.43
C VAL A 102 8.81 -16.86 14.24
N ASN A 103 9.27 -16.22 13.17
CA ASN A 103 9.76 -16.91 11.97
C ASN A 103 11.20 -17.43 12.10
N ALA A 104 12.03 -16.86 12.99
CA ALA A 104 13.45 -17.19 13.08
C ALA A 104 13.73 -18.68 13.24
N PRO A 105 13.02 -19.45 14.09
CA PRO A 105 13.23 -20.89 14.20
C PRO A 105 12.98 -21.63 12.89
N THR A 106 11.87 -21.35 12.19
CA THR A 106 11.54 -22.05 10.94
C THR A 106 12.38 -21.58 9.77
N GLN A 107 12.76 -20.30 9.75
CA GLN A 107 13.69 -19.78 8.75
C GLN A 107 15.05 -20.49 8.86
N ALA A 108 15.53 -20.72 10.09
CA ALA A 108 16.77 -21.43 10.34
C ALA A 108 16.68 -22.94 10.02
N LEU A 109 15.55 -23.59 10.36
CA LEU A 109 15.37 -25.03 10.18
C LEU A 109 14.98 -25.43 8.75
N PHE A 110 14.17 -24.62 8.08
CA PHE A 110 13.51 -24.99 6.82
C PHE A 110 13.73 -23.98 5.68
N GLY A 111 14.50 -22.92 5.92
CA GLY A 111 14.72 -21.85 4.93
C GLY A 111 13.45 -21.07 4.57
N ARG A 112 12.37 -21.21 5.36
CA ARG A 112 11.05 -20.66 5.07
C ARG A 112 10.40 -20.09 6.34
N PRO A 113 9.68 -18.97 6.22
CA PRO A 113 8.95 -18.40 7.36
C PRO A 113 7.80 -19.33 7.77
N LEU A 114 7.44 -19.31 9.05
CA LEU A 114 6.25 -19.99 9.56
C LEU A 114 4.98 -19.26 9.09
N ILE A 115 5.02 -17.93 9.18
CA ILE A 115 3.94 -17.01 8.81
C ILE A 115 4.52 -15.92 7.92
N GLY A 116 3.93 -15.70 6.75
CA GLY A 116 4.29 -14.61 5.86
C GLY A 116 4.05 -14.95 4.39
N ASN A 117 3.82 -13.94 3.57
CA ASN A 117 3.67 -14.16 2.13
C ASN A 117 5.03 -14.45 1.47
N GLY A 118 5.00 -15.16 0.35
CA GLY A 118 6.15 -15.36 -0.51
C GLY A 118 6.56 -14.06 -1.20
N ALA A 119 7.85 -13.91 -1.46
CA ALA A 119 8.36 -12.74 -2.18
C ALA A 119 7.93 -12.78 -3.65
N ASP A 120 7.47 -11.65 -4.19
CA ASP A 120 7.14 -11.55 -5.61
C ASP A 120 8.42 -11.59 -6.47
N GLY A 121 8.32 -12.22 -7.63
CA GLY A 121 9.37 -12.20 -8.63
C GLY A 121 9.51 -10.82 -9.26
N SER A 122 10.74 -10.41 -9.54
CA SER A 122 11.03 -9.09 -10.10
C SER A 122 10.41 -8.93 -11.51
N PRO A 123 9.68 -7.85 -11.80
CA PRO A 123 9.12 -7.60 -13.13
C PRO A 123 10.19 -7.58 -14.23
N GLY A 124 9.84 -8.08 -15.42
CA GLY A 124 10.73 -8.10 -16.59
C GLY A 124 11.88 -9.11 -16.51
N THR A 125 11.93 -9.96 -15.48
CA THR A 125 13.00 -10.97 -15.32
C THR A 125 12.52 -12.40 -15.57
N GLY A 126 11.22 -12.65 -15.55
CA GLY A 126 10.65 -13.99 -15.51
C GLY A 126 10.94 -14.75 -14.21
N GLN A 127 11.40 -14.07 -13.16
CA GLN A 127 11.68 -14.69 -11.87
C GLN A 127 10.40 -15.28 -11.26
N ALA A 128 10.50 -16.51 -10.74
CA ALA A 128 9.39 -17.13 -10.03
C ALA A 128 9.11 -16.42 -8.70
N GLY A 129 7.84 -16.39 -8.30
CA GLY A 129 7.44 -15.98 -6.96
C GLY A 129 7.90 -17.00 -5.92
N GLY A 130 8.35 -16.51 -4.77
CA GLY A 130 8.76 -17.31 -3.64
C GLY A 130 7.57 -18.02 -2.98
N PRO A 131 7.80 -19.13 -2.27
CA PRO A 131 6.75 -19.81 -1.53
C PRO A 131 6.26 -18.98 -0.33
N GLY A 132 4.97 -19.09 -0.02
CA GLY A 132 4.40 -18.57 1.22
C GLY A 132 4.91 -19.30 2.46
N GLY A 133 4.59 -18.78 3.63
CA GLY A 133 4.92 -19.34 4.93
C GLY A 133 4.34 -20.73 5.13
N ILE A 134 4.94 -21.50 6.03
CA ILE A 134 4.58 -22.91 6.26
C ILE A 134 3.13 -23.06 6.72
N LEU A 135 2.68 -22.25 7.70
CA LEU A 135 1.33 -22.34 8.25
C LEU A 135 0.37 -21.34 7.61
N TYR A 136 0.81 -20.10 7.46
CA TYR A 136 -0.03 -19.03 6.95
C TYR A 136 0.75 -18.13 6.01
N GLY A 137 0.22 -17.92 4.81
CA GLY A 137 0.80 -17.00 3.85
C GLY A 137 0.52 -17.39 2.41
N ASN A 138 0.26 -16.38 1.60
CA ASN A 138 0.07 -16.56 0.17
C ASN A 138 1.43 -16.78 -0.52
N GLY A 139 1.44 -17.50 -1.64
CA GLY A 139 2.61 -17.53 -2.50
C GLY A 139 2.84 -16.18 -3.18
N GLY A 140 4.10 -15.86 -3.48
CA GLY A 140 4.45 -14.64 -4.21
C GLY A 140 4.06 -14.73 -5.69
N ASN A 141 3.78 -13.61 -6.33
CA ASN A 141 3.50 -13.55 -7.75
C ASN A 141 4.77 -13.79 -8.57
N GLY A 142 4.64 -14.45 -9.72
CA GLY A 142 5.73 -14.54 -10.70
C GLY A 142 5.98 -13.20 -11.38
N GLY A 143 7.25 -12.84 -11.56
CA GLY A 143 7.64 -11.65 -12.30
C GLY A 143 7.32 -11.80 -13.79
N SER A 144 6.95 -10.71 -14.45
CA SER A 144 6.76 -10.72 -15.91
C SER A 144 8.07 -11.05 -16.65
N GLY A 145 7.98 -11.64 -17.83
CA GLY A 145 9.14 -11.94 -18.67
C GLY A 145 9.74 -10.69 -19.32
N ALA A 146 11.06 -10.70 -19.53
CA ALA A 146 11.73 -9.77 -20.44
C ALA A 146 11.21 -9.94 -21.89
N PRO A 147 11.52 -9.04 -22.84
CA PRO A 147 11.06 -9.19 -24.22
C PRO A 147 11.34 -10.58 -24.83
N GLY A 148 10.28 -11.24 -25.30
CA GLY A 148 10.30 -12.61 -25.83
C GLY A 148 10.56 -13.72 -24.81
N GLN A 149 10.75 -13.39 -23.53
CA GLN A 149 10.99 -14.35 -22.46
C GLN A 149 9.70 -14.71 -21.72
N ARG A 150 9.67 -15.92 -21.17
CA ARG A 150 8.55 -16.42 -20.37
C ARG A 150 8.38 -15.63 -19.06
N GLY A 151 7.13 -15.49 -18.61
CA GLY A 151 6.81 -15.01 -17.27
C GLY A 151 7.09 -16.06 -16.19
N GLY A 152 7.46 -15.60 -15.00
CA GLY A 152 7.78 -16.46 -13.87
C GLY A 152 6.57 -17.20 -13.33
N ALA A 153 6.77 -18.38 -12.77
CA ALA A 153 5.69 -19.09 -12.07
C ALA A 153 5.32 -18.36 -10.77
N GLY A 154 4.05 -18.41 -10.38
CA GLY A 154 3.61 -18.00 -9.05
C GLY A 154 4.08 -19.00 -7.99
N GLY A 155 4.40 -18.49 -6.80
CA GLY A 155 4.81 -19.29 -5.66
C GLY A 155 3.64 -20.07 -5.06
N ALA A 156 3.93 -21.22 -4.47
CA ALA A 156 2.94 -21.99 -3.73
C ALA A 156 2.71 -21.43 -2.32
N ALA A 157 1.49 -21.51 -1.82
CA ALA A 157 1.19 -21.31 -0.40
C ALA A 157 1.60 -22.52 0.46
N GLY A 158 1.59 -22.36 1.78
CA GLY A 158 1.83 -23.44 2.76
C GLY A 158 0.56 -24.19 3.13
N LEU A 159 0.21 -24.20 4.42
CA LEU A 159 -1.00 -24.84 4.92
C LEU A 159 -2.26 -24.03 4.61
N ILE A 160 -2.25 -22.73 4.94
CA ILE A 160 -3.32 -21.78 4.68
C ILE A 160 -2.78 -20.62 3.85
N GLY A 161 -3.42 -20.34 2.72
CA GLY A 161 -3.07 -19.21 1.85
C GLY A 161 -3.35 -19.50 0.38
N ASN A 162 -3.46 -18.47 -0.43
CA ASN A 162 -3.66 -18.61 -1.87
C ASN A 162 -2.33 -18.73 -2.60
N GLY A 163 -2.31 -19.49 -3.69
CA GLY A 163 -1.16 -19.53 -4.58
C GLY A 163 -0.96 -18.19 -5.28
N GLY A 164 0.30 -17.84 -5.55
CA GLY A 164 0.64 -16.61 -6.25
C GLY A 164 0.28 -16.67 -7.74
N ASN A 165 0.05 -15.53 -8.36
CA ASN A 165 -0.29 -15.49 -9.79
C ASN A 165 0.96 -15.76 -10.64
N GLY A 166 0.79 -16.39 -11.79
CA GLY A 166 1.84 -16.50 -12.80
C GLY A 166 2.11 -15.16 -13.46
N GLY A 167 3.38 -14.86 -13.72
CA GLY A 167 3.81 -13.66 -14.42
C GLY A 167 3.43 -13.69 -15.91
N ALA A 168 3.16 -12.53 -16.50
CA ALA A 168 2.93 -12.42 -17.93
C ALA A 168 4.19 -12.74 -18.74
N GLY A 169 4.04 -13.38 -19.90
CA GLY A 169 5.10 -13.53 -20.87
C GLY A 169 5.46 -12.19 -21.52
N GLY A 170 6.74 -11.97 -21.79
CA GLY A 170 7.21 -10.72 -22.38
C GLY A 170 6.87 -10.61 -23.86
N VAL A 171 6.58 -9.40 -24.30
CA VAL A 171 6.34 -9.09 -25.72
C VAL A 171 7.64 -9.27 -26.50
N GLY A 172 7.58 -9.89 -27.67
CA GLY A 172 8.79 -10.14 -28.47
C GLY A 172 8.48 -10.48 -29.92
N THR A 173 9.52 -10.76 -30.70
CA THR A 173 9.34 -11.27 -32.07
C THR A 173 8.56 -12.59 -32.04
N THR A 174 8.87 -13.46 -31.08
CA THR A 174 7.95 -14.50 -30.59
C THR A 174 7.55 -14.10 -29.18
N GLY A 175 6.25 -14.10 -28.89
CA GLY A 175 5.75 -13.78 -27.57
C GLY A 175 6.17 -14.82 -26.55
N GLY A 176 6.64 -14.37 -25.38
CA GLY A 176 6.99 -15.26 -24.28
C GLY A 176 5.76 -15.97 -23.72
N ALA A 177 5.91 -17.20 -23.22
CA ALA A 177 4.80 -17.88 -22.56
C ALA A 177 4.47 -17.25 -21.20
N GLY A 178 3.21 -17.28 -20.80
CA GLY A 178 2.78 -16.96 -19.45
C GLY A 178 3.34 -17.96 -18.42
N GLY A 179 3.57 -17.46 -17.22
CA GLY A 179 3.96 -18.25 -16.07
C GLY A 179 2.78 -19.01 -15.49
N HIS A 180 3.03 -20.19 -14.90
CA HIS A 180 1.99 -20.94 -14.23
C HIS A 180 1.57 -20.26 -12.92
N GLY A 181 0.30 -20.35 -12.55
CA GLY A 181 -0.15 -19.98 -11.22
C GLY A 181 0.36 -20.94 -10.16
N GLY A 182 0.62 -20.44 -8.96
CA GLY A 182 1.09 -21.22 -7.82
C GLY A 182 -0.02 -22.04 -7.18
N ALA A 183 0.34 -23.11 -6.48
CA ALA A 183 -0.63 -23.91 -5.74
C ALA A 183 -1.17 -23.15 -4.51
N GLY A 184 -2.48 -23.29 -4.27
CA GLY A 184 -3.13 -22.87 -3.03
C GLY A 184 -2.69 -23.71 -1.83
N GLY A 185 -3.09 -23.26 -0.65
CA GLY A 185 -2.73 -23.87 0.62
C GLY A 185 -3.25 -25.29 0.72
N TRP A 186 -2.47 -26.17 1.36
CA TRP A 186 -2.82 -27.59 1.47
C TRP A 186 -4.18 -27.80 2.15
N LEU A 187 -4.48 -27.05 3.21
CA LEU A 187 -5.76 -27.14 3.92
C LEU A 187 -6.78 -26.15 3.35
N TYR A 188 -6.42 -24.87 3.24
CA TYR A 188 -7.32 -23.84 2.75
C TYR A 188 -6.60 -22.85 1.86
N GLY A 189 -7.13 -22.65 0.66
CA GLY A 189 -6.69 -21.61 -0.25
C GLY A 189 -6.85 -21.97 -1.71
N ASN A 190 -7.06 -20.93 -2.51
CA ASN A 190 -7.24 -21.05 -3.94
C ASN A 190 -5.91 -21.16 -4.66
N GLY A 191 -5.90 -21.85 -5.80
CA GLY A 191 -4.78 -21.81 -6.73
C GLY A 191 -4.65 -20.43 -7.39
N GLY A 192 -3.42 -20.01 -7.66
CA GLY A 192 -3.15 -18.75 -8.34
C GLY A 192 -3.53 -18.80 -9.82
N ALA A 193 -3.88 -17.66 -10.41
CA ALA A 193 -4.16 -17.60 -11.85
C ALA A 193 -2.88 -17.78 -12.67
N GLY A 194 -3.00 -18.38 -13.85
CA GLY A 194 -1.93 -18.43 -14.84
C GLY A 194 -1.71 -17.07 -15.51
N GLY A 195 -0.46 -16.77 -15.84
CA GLY A 195 -0.08 -15.52 -16.50
C GLY A 195 -0.47 -15.49 -17.97
N PHE A 196 -0.69 -14.30 -18.51
CA PHE A 196 -0.96 -14.12 -19.93
C PHE A 196 0.27 -14.43 -20.79
N GLY A 197 0.07 -14.93 -22.00
CA GLY A 197 1.12 -15.01 -23.01
C GLY A 197 1.47 -13.63 -23.59
N GLY A 198 2.75 -13.43 -23.91
CA GLY A 198 3.24 -12.21 -24.53
C GLY A 198 2.80 -12.09 -25.99
N ALA A 199 2.61 -10.86 -26.48
CA ALA A 199 2.34 -10.64 -27.90
C ALA A 199 3.62 -10.83 -28.75
N GLY A 200 3.45 -11.20 -30.01
CA GLY A 200 4.55 -11.26 -30.96
C GLY A 200 4.13 -11.61 -32.38
N ALA A 201 5.10 -11.77 -33.27
CA ALA A 201 4.84 -12.30 -34.61
C ALA A 201 4.29 -13.73 -34.53
N VAL A 202 4.55 -14.46 -33.45
CA VAL A 202 3.68 -15.54 -32.99
C VAL A 202 3.38 -15.24 -31.53
N GLY A 203 2.10 -15.27 -31.14
CA GLY A 203 1.71 -15.00 -29.76
C GLY A 203 2.19 -16.10 -28.82
N GLY A 204 2.61 -15.73 -27.62
CA GLY A 204 3.02 -16.68 -26.58
C GLY A 204 1.82 -17.37 -25.95
N ASN A 205 1.96 -18.62 -25.50
CA ASN A 205 0.87 -19.32 -24.82
C ASN A 205 0.61 -18.74 -23.44
N GLY A 206 -0.64 -18.79 -22.97
CA GLY A 206 -1.00 -18.49 -21.60
C GLY A 206 -0.51 -19.56 -20.63
N GLY A 207 -0.25 -19.16 -19.39
CA GLY A 207 0.15 -20.05 -18.31
C GLY A 207 -1.03 -20.82 -17.75
N ALA A 208 -0.79 -22.06 -17.30
CA ALA A 208 -1.82 -22.81 -16.57
C ALA A 208 -2.13 -22.15 -15.21
N GLY A 209 -3.38 -22.27 -14.75
CA GLY A 209 -3.76 -21.93 -13.39
C GLY A 209 -3.21 -22.93 -12.37
N GLY A 210 -3.00 -22.47 -11.15
CA GLY A 210 -2.54 -23.28 -10.04
C GLY A 210 -3.66 -24.12 -9.44
N THR A 211 -3.32 -25.24 -8.81
CA THR A 211 -4.28 -26.13 -8.14
C THR A 211 -4.62 -25.62 -6.73
N ALA A 212 -5.81 -25.93 -6.22
CA ALA A 212 -6.14 -25.78 -4.79
C ALA A 212 -5.83 -27.06 -3.98
N GLY A 213 -5.76 -26.92 -2.66
CA GLY A 213 -5.59 -28.03 -1.71
C GLY A 213 -6.90 -28.70 -1.32
N LEU A 214 -7.15 -28.89 -0.01
CA LEU A 214 -8.34 -29.57 0.48
C LEU A 214 -9.61 -28.71 0.28
N PHE A 215 -9.55 -27.45 0.70
CA PHE A 215 -10.60 -26.46 0.54
C PHE A 215 -10.12 -25.28 -0.32
N GLY A 216 -10.76 -25.08 -1.46
CA GLY A 216 -10.45 -23.97 -2.36
C GLY A 216 -10.81 -24.29 -3.81
N VAL A 217 -10.70 -23.27 -4.66
CA VAL A 217 -10.88 -23.40 -6.11
C VAL A 217 -9.54 -23.27 -6.82
N GLY A 218 -9.35 -24.05 -7.88
CA GLY A 218 -8.19 -23.90 -8.74
C GLY A 218 -8.20 -22.56 -9.45
N GLY A 219 -7.02 -22.07 -9.80
CA GLY A 219 -6.86 -20.80 -10.51
C GLY A 219 -7.26 -20.90 -11.97
N ALA A 220 -7.70 -19.79 -12.57
CA ALA A 220 -7.94 -19.72 -14.00
C ALA A 220 -6.63 -19.86 -14.79
N GLY A 221 -6.68 -20.45 -15.99
CA GLY A 221 -5.58 -20.37 -16.94
C GLY A 221 -5.48 -18.97 -17.55
N GLY A 222 -4.26 -18.56 -17.93
CA GLY A 222 -4.01 -17.29 -18.59
C GLY A 222 -4.40 -17.31 -20.06
N ALA A 223 -4.82 -16.18 -20.61
CA ALA A 223 -5.03 -16.08 -22.05
C ALA A 223 -3.69 -16.17 -22.83
N GLY A 224 -3.75 -16.65 -24.07
CA GLY A 224 -2.61 -16.57 -24.99
C GLY A 224 -2.41 -15.15 -25.51
N GLY A 225 -1.19 -14.87 -25.98
CA GLY A 225 -0.79 -13.59 -26.54
C GLY A 225 -1.22 -13.42 -27.99
N ASN A 226 -1.30 -12.17 -28.44
CA ASN A 226 -1.72 -11.87 -29.81
C ASN A 226 -0.59 -12.11 -30.83
N GLY A 227 -0.97 -12.62 -32.01
CA GLY A 227 -0.14 -12.63 -33.21
C GLY A 227 -0.16 -11.28 -33.94
N ILE A 228 0.59 -11.14 -35.04
CA ILE A 228 0.50 -9.97 -35.91
C ILE A 228 -0.75 -10.05 -36.78
N ALA A 229 -1.50 -8.94 -36.85
CA ALA A 229 -2.62 -8.81 -37.76
C ALA A 229 -2.14 -8.82 -39.22
N GLY A 230 -2.98 -9.34 -40.12
CA GLY A 230 -2.70 -9.28 -41.55
C GLY A 230 -2.68 -7.85 -42.06
N VAL A 231 -1.97 -7.62 -43.17
CA VAL A 231 -1.89 -6.30 -43.80
C VAL A 231 -2.95 -6.22 -44.89
N THR A 232 -3.76 -5.16 -44.92
CA THR A 232 -4.76 -4.94 -45.97
C THR A 232 -4.06 -4.78 -47.33
N GLY A 233 -4.52 -5.52 -48.34
CA GLY A 233 -4.00 -5.40 -49.70
C GLY A 233 -4.30 -4.03 -50.29
N THR A 234 -3.35 -3.45 -51.02
CA THR A 234 -3.51 -2.12 -51.62
C THR A 234 -4.05 -2.18 -53.05
N SER A 235 -4.11 -3.35 -53.69
CA SER A 235 -4.61 -3.57 -55.06
C SER A 235 -4.91 -5.04 -55.35
N ALA A 236 -5.62 -5.33 -56.44
CA ALA A 236 -5.94 -6.71 -56.87
C ALA A 236 -4.68 -7.56 -57.19
N SER A 237 -3.60 -6.92 -57.68
CA SER A 237 -2.30 -7.58 -57.93
C SER A 237 -1.36 -7.56 -56.72
N THR A 238 -1.77 -6.92 -55.62
CA THR A 238 -1.00 -6.83 -54.37
C THR A 238 -1.92 -7.25 -53.20
N PRO A 239 -2.24 -8.56 -53.10
CA PRO A 239 -3.10 -9.07 -52.04
C PRO A 239 -2.52 -8.74 -50.67
N GLY A 240 -3.40 -8.64 -49.68
CA GLY A 240 -2.99 -8.44 -48.31
C GLY A 240 -2.14 -9.60 -47.77
N GLY A 241 -1.25 -9.30 -46.84
CA GLY A 241 -0.50 -10.34 -46.14
C GLY A 241 -1.37 -10.99 -45.05
N SER A 242 -1.32 -12.31 -44.93
CA SER A 242 -1.99 -13.02 -43.84
C SER A 242 -1.40 -12.64 -42.49
N GLY A 243 -2.25 -12.53 -41.48
CA GLY A 243 -1.80 -12.43 -40.09
C GLY A 243 -1.22 -13.76 -39.59
N THR A 244 -0.62 -13.73 -38.42
CA THR A 244 -0.08 -14.93 -37.76
C THR A 244 -0.95 -15.38 -36.60
N ALA A 245 -0.76 -16.62 -36.17
CA ALA A 245 -1.49 -17.18 -35.05
C ALA A 245 -1.14 -16.47 -33.72
N GLY A 246 -2.17 -16.24 -32.90
CA GLY A 246 -2.00 -15.97 -31.48
C GLY A 246 -1.60 -17.23 -30.72
N GLY A 247 -1.20 -17.05 -29.45
CA GLY A 247 -0.91 -18.14 -28.55
C GLY A 247 -2.18 -18.80 -28.02
N ALA A 248 -2.06 -20.05 -27.59
CA ALA A 248 -3.15 -20.77 -26.93
C ALA A 248 -3.37 -20.26 -25.49
N GLY A 249 -4.61 -20.35 -24.99
CA GLY A 249 -4.88 -20.15 -23.56
C GLY A 249 -4.30 -21.27 -22.71
N GLY A 250 -4.01 -20.97 -21.44
CA GLY A 250 -3.62 -21.93 -20.43
C GLY A 250 -4.83 -22.69 -19.87
N ILE A 251 -4.58 -23.90 -19.40
CA ILE A 251 -5.58 -24.71 -18.70
C ILE A 251 -5.88 -24.14 -17.31
N GLY A 252 -7.13 -24.26 -16.85
CA GLY A 252 -7.47 -23.99 -15.46
C GLY A 252 -6.85 -25.00 -14.50
N GLY A 253 -6.66 -24.60 -13.25
CA GLY A 253 -6.20 -25.47 -12.18
C GLY A 253 -7.33 -26.28 -11.57
N ASN A 254 -6.98 -27.42 -10.98
CA ASN A 254 -7.95 -28.28 -10.29
C ASN A 254 -8.42 -27.64 -8.98
N GLY A 255 -9.73 -27.76 -8.70
CA GLY A 255 -10.34 -27.38 -7.42
C GLY A 255 -10.02 -28.35 -6.29
N GLY A 256 -10.45 -28.00 -5.08
CA GLY A 256 -10.13 -28.77 -3.89
C GLY A 256 -10.84 -30.12 -3.79
N ALA A 257 -10.26 -31.02 -3.00
CA ALA A 257 -10.70 -32.41 -2.89
C ALA A 257 -12.03 -32.60 -2.13
N LEU A 258 -12.47 -31.62 -1.34
CA LEU A 258 -13.77 -31.62 -0.67
C LEU A 258 -14.69 -30.55 -1.28
N SER A 259 -15.49 -30.96 -2.27
CA SER A 259 -16.69 -30.19 -2.66
C SER A 259 -17.72 -30.35 -1.54
N LEU A 260 -18.16 -29.25 -0.92
CA LEU A 260 -19.22 -29.30 0.09
C LEU A 260 -20.44 -30.02 -0.52
N ILE A 261 -20.71 -31.23 -0.02
CA ILE A 261 -21.98 -31.90 -0.25
C ILE A 261 -23.04 -31.01 0.40
N HIS A 262 -23.84 -30.34 -0.43
CA HIS A 262 -25.01 -29.60 0.03
C HIS A 262 -25.95 -30.60 0.73
N ILE A 263 -25.95 -30.61 2.06
CA ILE A 263 -27.05 -31.19 2.83
C ILE A 263 -28.18 -30.16 2.72
N SER A 264 -29.08 -30.41 1.78
CA SER A 264 -30.38 -29.71 1.68
C SER A 264 -31.35 -30.33 2.67
#